data_AF-A0A081BJ03-F1
#
_entry.id   AF-A0A081BJ03-F1
#
_cell.length_a   1.000
_cell.length_b   1.000
_cell.length_c   1.000
_cell.angle_alpha   90.00
_cell.angle_beta   90.00
_cell.angle_gamma   90.00
#
_symmetry.space_group_name_H-M   'P 1'
#
loop_
_entity.id
_entity.type
_entity.pdbx_description
1 polymer ?
#
loop_
_entity_poly.entity_id
_entity_poly.type
_entity_poly.pdbx_seq_one_letter_code
_entity_poly.pdbx_strand_id
1 'polypeptide(L)'
;MTGGQIAGLIAASAFLILVIFIGIFLMKMTKTLGEVNRSVKTLTDDADVLSRQAENLMANADQLLTDVNKKSAKIDPVFQAAGDLGQSVSDLNEATRNLTSRVTSSRKHHKGNSALTKIVATAMGIYLNRHDKSNK
;
A
#
# COMPACT_ATOMS: atom_id res chain seq x y z
N MET A 1 88.76 27.45 18.03
CA MET A 1 87.63 26.51 18.18
C MET A 1 87.86 25.36 17.23
N THR A 2 87.81 24.11 17.70
CA THR A 2 88.03 22.94 16.83
C THR A 2 86.78 22.67 15.99
N GLY A 3 86.94 22.15 14.77
CA GLY A 3 85.79 21.86 13.88
C GLY A 3 84.73 20.95 14.50
N GLY A 4 85.15 20.06 15.41
CA GLY A 4 84.24 19.18 16.17
C GLY A 4 83.31 19.92 17.13
N GLN A 5 83.75 21.03 17.74
CA GLN A 5 82.89 21.83 18.62
C GLN A 5 81.76 22.51 17.83
N ILE A 6 82.07 23.03 16.65
CA ILE A 6 81.09 23.67 15.75
C ILE A 6 80.10 22.62 15.24
N ALA A 7 80.59 21.44 14.83
CA ALA A 7 79.74 20.33 14.40
C ALA A 7 78.82 19.83 15.54
N GLY A 8 79.34 19.71 16.76
CA GLY A 8 78.56 19.32 17.94
C GLY A 8 77.44 20.31 18.27
N LEU A 9 77.70 21.62 18.15
CA LEU A 9 76.70 22.66 18.38
C LEU A 9 75.55 22.58 17.35
N ILE A 10 75.87 22.36 16.08
CA ILE A 10 74.89 22.20 15.00
C ILE A 10 74.09 20.91 15.19
N ALA A 11 74.73 19.80 15.53
CA ALA A 11 74.05 18.54 15.79
C ALA A 11 73.10 18.64 16.99
N ALA A 12 73.52 19.29 18.08
CA ALA A 12 72.69 19.49 19.26
C ALA A 12 71.46 20.35 18.96
N SER A 13 71.60 21.44 18.20
CA SER A 13 70.47 22.29 17.84
C SER A 13 69.49 21.60 16.89
N ALA A 14 69.98 20.85 15.91
CA ALA A 14 69.13 20.05 15.02
C ALA A 14 68.37 18.96 15.78
N PHE A 15 69.03 18.27 16.72
CA PHE A 15 68.40 17.26 17.56
C PHE A 15 67.33 17.85 18.48
N LEU A 16 67.57 19.03 19.06
CA LEU A 16 66.57 19.73 19.86
C LEU A 16 65.29 20.01 19.07
N ILE A 17 65.42 20.53 17.84
CA ILE A 17 64.29 20.81 16.96
C ILE A 17 63.52 19.53 16.63
N LEU A 18 64.23 18.44 16.35
CA LEU A 18 63.65 17.12 16.08
C LEU A 18 62.80 16.63 17.26
N VAL A 19 63.32 16.74 18.48
CA VAL A 19 62.60 16.31 19.70
C VAL A 19 61.33 17.13 19.90
N ILE A 20 61.39 18.45 19.69
CA ILE A 20 60.20 19.33 19.78
C ILE A 20 59.15 18.90 18.74
N PHE A 21 59.58 18.65 17.50
CA PHE A 21 58.69 18.21 16.43
C PHE A 21 57.99 16.88 16.77
N ILE A 22 58.73 15.90 17.27
CA ILE A 22 58.18 14.61 17.69
C ILE A 22 57.20 14.78 18.86
N GLY A 23 57.51 15.65 19.83
CA GLY A 23 56.61 15.95 20.95
C GLY A 23 55.25 16.49 20.47
N ILE A 24 55.25 17.44 19.53
CA ILE A 24 54.02 17.97 18.93
C ILE A 24 53.30 16.90 18.12
N PHE A 25 54.03 16.10 17.34
CA PHE A 25 53.47 15.02 16.54
C PHE A 25 52.77 13.97 17.40
N LEU A 26 53.41 13.53 18.49
CA LEU A 26 52.83 12.59 19.44
C LEU A 26 51.57 13.15 20.11
N MET A 27 51.57 14.42 20.53
CA MET A 27 50.36 15.04 21.07
C MET A 27 49.20 15.04 20.07
N LYS A 28 49.46 15.33 18.79
CA LYS A 28 48.44 15.24 17.75
C LYS A 28 47.95 13.80 17.57
N MET A 29 48.86 12.84 17.54
CA MET A 29 48.50 11.43 17.37
C MET A 29 47.67 10.91 18.55
N THR A 30 47.99 11.28 19.79
CA THR A 30 47.18 10.91 20.97
C THR A 30 45.78 11.52 20.89
N LYS A 31 45.64 12.77 20.43
CA LYS A 31 44.32 13.38 20.21
C LYS A 31 43.51 12.63 19.16
N THR A 32 44.12 12.32 18.01
CA THR A 32 43.49 11.53 16.96
C THR A 32 43.08 10.14 17.44
N LEU A 33 43.94 9.45 18.20
CA LEU A 33 43.60 8.14 18.78
C LEU A 33 42.44 8.25 19.79
N GLY A 34 42.38 9.33 20.58
CA GLY A 34 41.26 9.60 21.47
C GLY A 34 39.95 9.82 20.72
N GLU A 35 39.98 10.58 19.63
CA GLU A 35 38.83 10.79 18.75
C GLU A 35 38.40 9.50 18.05
N VAL A 36 39.34 8.71 17.54
CA VAL A 36 39.06 7.39 16.94
C VAL A 36 38.44 6.44 17.95
N ASN A 37 38.96 6.37 19.17
CA ASN A 37 38.37 5.54 20.23
C ASN A 37 36.93 5.99 20.54
N ARG A 38 36.70 7.31 20.64
CA ARG A 38 35.35 7.86 20.81
C ARG A 38 34.42 7.48 19.65
N SER A 39 34.90 7.59 18.40
CA SER A 39 34.12 7.21 17.21
C SER A 39 33.80 5.72 17.17
N VAL A 40 34.76 4.85 17.52
CA VAL A 40 34.53 3.40 17.61
C VAL A 40 33.49 3.09 18.69
N LYS A 41 33.57 3.77 19.83
CA LYS A 41 32.58 3.62 20.90
C LYS A 41 31.18 4.04 20.43
N THR A 42 31.04 5.22 19.82
CA THR A 42 29.74 5.68 19.31
C THR A 42 29.19 4.77 18.22
N LEU A 43 30.04 4.29 17.31
CA LEU A 43 29.62 3.32 16.29
C LEU A 43 29.14 2.00 16.90
N THR A 44 29.77 1.55 17.98
CA THR A 44 29.36 0.33 18.71
C THR A 44 28.03 0.56 19.43
N ASP A 45 27.86 1.71 20.08
CA ASP A 45 26.60 2.09 20.73
C ASP A 45 25.45 2.18 19.70
N ASP A 46 25.70 2.82 18.55
CA ASP A 46 24.74 2.92 17.45
C ASP A 46 24.40 1.54 16.86
N ALA A 47 25.38 0.63 16.76
CA ALA A 47 25.15 -0.73 16.30
C ALA A 47 24.30 -1.56 17.29
N ASP A 48 24.50 -1.42 18.61
CA ASP A 48 23.63 -2.06 19.62
C ASP A 48 22.20 -1.52 19.52
N VAL A 49 22.06 -0.21 19.38
CA VAL A 49 20.76 0.45 19.19
C VAL A 49 20.07 -0.02 17.90
N LEU A 50 20.81 -0.13 16.80
CA LEU A 50 20.28 -0.64 15.53
C LEU A 50 19.87 -2.11 15.65
N SER A 51 20.65 -2.94 16.33
CA SER A 51 20.32 -4.35 16.60
C SER A 51 19.01 -4.46 17.39
N ARG A 52 18.85 -3.67 18.46
CA ARG A 52 17.61 -3.62 19.24
C ARG A 52 16.42 -3.13 18.42
N GLN A 53 16.62 -2.12 17.57
CA GLN A 53 15.57 -1.64 16.68
C GLN A 53 15.20 -2.68 15.62
N ALA A 54 16.17 -3.44 15.09
CA ALA A 54 15.92 -4.55 14.17
C ALA A 54 15.17 -5.70 14.85
N GLU A 55 15.53 -6.06 16.09
CA GLU A 55 14.79 -7.03 16.91
C GLU A 55 13.34 -6.57 17.12
N ASN A 56 13.14 -5.29 17.48
CA ASN A 56 11.81 -4.72 17.62
C ASN A 56 11.06 -4.73 16.29
N LEU A 57 11.72 -4.44 15.17
CA LEU A 57 11.10 -4.48 13.84
C LEU A 57 10.70 -5.90 13.46
N MET A 58 11.54 -6.89 13.73
CA MET A 58 11.21 -8.31 13.52
C MET A 58 10.04 -8.74 14.40
N ALA A 59 10.01 -8.34 15.68
CA ALA A 59 8.90 -8.63 16.58
C ALA A 59 7.59 -7.98 16.10
N ASN A 60 7.64 -6.72 15.67
CA ASN A 60 6.49 -6.05 15.07
C ASN A 60 6.07 -6.71 13.76
N ALA A 61 7.02 -7.12 12.90
CA ALA A 61 6.72 -7.82 11.67
C ALA A 61 6.06 -9.18 11.94
N ASP A 62 6.54 -9.94 12.93
CA ASP A 62 5.92 -11.20 13.36
C ASP A 62 4.50 -10.98 13.89
N GLN A 63 4.30 -9.92 14.68
CA GLN A 63 2.97 -9.52 15.15
C GLN A 63 2.05 -9.11 13.98
N LEU A 64 2.57 -8.33 13.02
CA LEU A 64 1.85 -7.92 11.81
C LEU A 64 1.49 -9.13 10.95
N LEU A 65 2.42 -10.06 10.71
CA LEU A 65 2.16 -11.29 9.97
C LEU A 65 1.10 -12.15 10.68
N THR A 66 1.15 -12.22 12.01
CA THR A 66 0.13 -12.91 12.81
C THR A 66 -1.24 -12.25 12.69
N ASP A 67 -1.32 -10.92 12.75
CA ASP A 67 -2.58 -10.18 12.60
C ASP A 67 -3.12 -10.26 11.17
N VAL A 68 -2.26 -10.18 10.15
CA VAL A 68 -2.61 -10.39 8.75
C VAL A 68 -3.14 -11.80 8.54
N ASN A 69 -2.50 -12.83 9.09
CA ASN A 69 -3.00 -14.20 8.99
C ASN A 69 -4.38 -14.35 9.66
N LYS A 70 -4.57 -13.78 10.86
CA LYS A 70 -5.87 -13.77 11.56
C LYS A 70 -6.95 -12.98 10.82
N LYS A 71 -6.60 -11.85 10.19
CA LYS A 71 -7.53 -11.05 9.38
C LYS A 71 -7.83 -11.74 8.06
N SER A 72 -6.84 -12.34 7.39
CA SER A 72 -6.97 -13.12 6.16
C SER A 72 -7.93 -14.29 6.33
N ALA A 73 -7.82 -15.03 7.42
CA ALA A 73 -8.76 -16.11 7.76
C ALA A 73 -10.21 -15.63 7.94
N LYS A 74 -10.43 -14.34 8.19
CA LYS A 74 -11.77 -13.72 8.26
C LYS A 74 -12.24 -13.15 6.92
N ILE A 75 -11.39 -13.12 5.88
CA ILE A 75 -11.77 -12.67 4.53
C ILE A 75 -12.44 -13.80 3.74
N ASP A 76 -12.18 -15.06 4.05
CA ASP A 76 -12.85 -16.23 3.42
C ASP A 76 -14.39 -16.08 3.33
N PRO A 77 -15.12 -15.77 4.41
CA PRO A 77 -16.57 -15.55 4.32
C PRO A 77 -16.96 -14.27 3.56
N VAL A 78 -16.08 -13.27 3.45
CA VAL A 78 -16.32 -12.06 2.65
C VAL A 78 -16.20 -12.37 1.15
N PHE A 79 -15.20 -13.17 0.75
CA PHE A 79 -15.08 -13.69 -0.61
C PHE A 79 -16.26 -14.60 -0.98
N GLN A 80 -16.69 -15.44 -0.05
CA GLN A 80 -17.82 -16.34 -0.24
C GLN A 80 -19.13 -15.55 -0.36
N ALA A 81 -19.36 -14.56 0.51
CA ALA A 81 -20.52 -13.67 0.42
C ALA A 81 -20.52 -12.85 -0.89
N ALA A 82 -19.36 -12.39 -1.37
CA ALA A 82 -19.25 -11.74 -2.67
C ALA A 82 -19.59 -12.69 -3.83
N GLY A 83 -19.20 -13.96 -3.73
CA GLY A 83 -19.58 -15.01 -4.69
C GLY A 83 -21.08 -15.30 -4.69
N ASP A 84 -21.69 -15.45 -3.50
CA ASP A 84 -23.13 -15.69 -3.34
C ASP A 84 -23.98 -14.50 -3.83
N LEU A 85 -23.50 -13.26 -3.61
CA LEU A 85 -24.10 -12.05 -4.16
C LEU A 85 -23.93 -11.98 -5.68
N GLY A 86 -22.76 -12.34 -6.22
CA GLY A 86 -22.51 -12.43 -7.66
C GLY A 86 -23.45 -13.44 -8.33
N GLN A 87 -23.64 -14.61 -7.71
CA GLN A 87 -24.59 -15.61 -8.15
C GLN A 87 -26.02 -15.10 -8.08
N SER A 88 -26.41 -14.44 -6.99
CA SER A 88 -27.75 -13.84 -6.84
C SER A 88 -28.02 -12.77 -7.91
N VAL A 89 -27.04 -11.92 -8.25
CA VAL A 89 -27.16 -10.92 -9.33
C VAL A 89 -27.21 -11.58 -10.71
N SER A 90 -26.44 -12.65 -10.92
CA SER A 90 -26.48 -13.44 -12.16
C SER A 90 -27.84 -14.10 -12.35
N ASP A 91 -28.35 -14.77 -11.32
CA ASP A 91 -29.67 -15.42 -11.31
C ASP A 91 -30.78 -14.38 -11.51
N LEU A 92 -30.66 -13.19 -10.91
CA LEU A 92 -31.60 -12.08 -11.10
C LEU A 92 -31.56 -11.53 -12.53
N ASN A 93 -30.37 -11.39 -13.11
CA ASN A 93 -30.19 -10.97 -14.51
C ASN A 93 -30.82 -11.99 -15.46
N GLU A 94 -30.59 -13.28 -15.23
CA GLU A 94 -31.15 -14.36 -16.03
C GLU A 94 -32.68 -14.46 -15.88
N ALA A 95 -33.20 -14.34 -14.64
CA ALA A 95 -34.64 -14.28 -14.38
C ALA A 95 -35.30 -13.08 -15.06
N THR A 96 -34.67 -11.89 -15.01
CA THR A 96 -35.15 -10.67 -15.65
C THR A 96 -35.13 -10.79 -17.18
N ARG A 97 -34.05 -11.36 -17.74
CA ARG A 97 -33.92 -11.63 -19.18
C ARG A 97 -34.96 -12.62 -19.66
N ASN A 98 -35.20 -13.69 -18.89
CA ASN A 98 -36.22 -14.71 -19.18
C ASN A 98 -37.65 -14.17 -19.02
N LEU A 99 -37.92 -13.33 -18.03
CA LEU A 99 -39.22 -12.67 -17.88
C LEU A 99 -39.47 -11.68 -19.03
N THR A 100 -38.47 -10.87 -19.37
CA THR A 100 -38.54 -9.92 -20.48
C THR A 100 -38.70 -10.65 -21.81
N SER A 101 -37.98 -11.75 -22.04
CA SER A 101 -38.11 -12.56 -23.24
C SER A 101 -39.47 -13.25 -23.32
N ARG A 102 -40.03 -13.72 -22.19
CA ARG A 102 -41.40 -14.28 -22.14
C ARG A 102 -42.46 -13.22 -22.39
N VAL A 103 -42.39 -12.05 -21.77
CA VAL A 103 -43.32 -10.94 -22.02
C VAL A 103 -43.23 -10.45 -23.46
N THR A 104 -42.02 -10.33 -24.01
CA THR A 104 -41.79 -9.89 -25.39
C THR A 104 -42.20 -10.95 -26.41
N SER A 105 -41.91 -12.23 -26.14
CA SER A 105 -42.33 -13.35 -26.99
C SER A 105 -43.84 -13.59 -26.89
N SER A 106 -44.44 -13.39 -25.71
CA SER A 106 -45.89 -13.44 -25.52
C SER A 106 -46.57 -12.25 -26.25
N ARG A 107 -45.95 -11.06 -26.28
CA ARG A 107 -46.37 -9.96 -27.16
C ARG A 107 -46.22 -10.30 -28.65
N LYS A 108 -45.14 -10.97 -29.06
CA LYS A 108 -44.92 -11.36 -30.48
C LYS A 108 -45.85 -12.49 -30.93
N HIS A 109 -46.22 -13.43 -30.06
CA HIS A 109 -47.21 -14.49 -30.31
C HIS A 109 -48.67 -14.05 -30.11
N HIS A 110 -48.91 -12.85 -29.59
CA HIS A 110 -50.22 -12.18 -29.60
C HIS A 110 -50.26 -10.98 -30.53
N LYS A 111 -49.53 -11.05 -31.65
CA LYS A 111 -49.95 -10.35 -32.87
C LYS A 111 -51.17 -11.09 -33.43
N GLY A 112 -52.33 -10.90 -32.77
CA GLY A 112 -53.60 -11.04 -33.48
C GLY A 112 -54.81 -11.68 -32.80
N ASN A 113 -54.83 -12.18 -31.54
CA ASN A 113 -56.08 -12.82 -31.06
C ASN A 113 -56.42 -12.96 -29.55
N SER A 114 -55.79 -12.26 -28.60
CA SER A 114 -56.19 -12.39 -27.18
C SER A 114 -57.34 -11.49 -26.75
N ALA A 115 -58.22 -12.02 -25.90
CA ALA A 115 -59.37 -11.34 -25.30
C ALA A 115 -59.08 -9.92 -24.75
N LEU A 116 -57.87 -9.65 -24.27
CA LEU A 116 -57.47 -8.32 -23.80
C LEU A 116 -57.49 -7.26 -24.91
N THR A 117 -57.09 -7.60 -26.13
CA THR A 117 -57.14 -6.69 -27.29
C THR A 117 -58.58 -6.44 -27.72
N LYS A 118 -59.45 -7.45 -27.60
CA LYS A 118 -60.90 -7.30 -27.84
C LYS A 118 -61.54 -6.40 -26.79
N ILE A 119 -61.22 -6.58 -25.51
CA ILE A 119 -61.73 -5.73 -24.42
C ILE A 119 -61.28 -4.27 -24.60
N VAL A 120 -60.00 -4.04 -24.91
CA VAL A 120 -59.47 -2.68 -25.15
C VAL A 120 -60.12 -2.06 -26.39
N ALA A 121 -60.31 -2.81 -27.47
CA ALA A 121 -60.99 -2.33 -28.67
C ALA A 121 -62.49 -2.04 -28.40
N THR A 122 -63.19 -2.88 -27.65
CA THR A 122 -64.60 -2.67 -27.30
C THR A 122 -64.78 -1.47 -26.37
N ALA A 123 -63.90 -1.30 -25.38
CA ALA A 123 -63.93 -0.13 -24.49
C ALA A 123 -63.66 1.17 -25.27
N MET A 124 -62.70 1.17 -26.20
CA MET A 124 -62.44 2.30 -27.10
C MET A 124 -63.63 2.59 -28.02
N GLY A 125 -64.26 1.57 -28.60
CA GLY A 125 -65.44 1.73 -29.45
C GLY A 125 -66.65 2.34 -28.72
N ILE A 126 -66.89 1.94 -27.46
CA ILE A 126 -67.98 2.49 -26.65
C ILE A 126 -67.71 3.96 -26.28
N TYR A 127 -66.45 4.33 -26.03
CA TYR A 127 -66.08 5.71 -25.72
C TYR A 127 -66.21 6.62 -26.94
N LEU A 128 -65.77 6.16 -28.11
CA LEU A 128 -65.81 6.93 -29.35
C LEU A 128 -67.25 7.12 -29.87
N ASN A 129 -68.18 6.20 -29.57
CA ASN A 129 -69.58 6.30 -29.98
C ASN A 129 -70.41 7.31 -29.15
N ARG A 130 -69.82 7.96 -28.14
CA ARG A 130 -70.49 9.03 -27.37
C ARG A 130 -70.27 10.44 -27.95
N HIS A 131 -69.37 10.62 -28.91
CA HIS A 131 -69.09 11.95 -29.46
C HIS A 131 -69.95 12.35 -30.67
N ASP A 132 -70.75 11.45 -31.26
CA ASP A 132 -71.50 11.73 -32.51
C ASP A 132 -72.99 12.10 -32.31
N LYS A 133 -73.51 12.08 -31.07
CA LYS A 133 -74.90 12.46 -30.77
C LYS A 133 -75.08 13.87 -30.18
N SER A 134 -74.06 14.72 -30.28
CA SER A 134 -74.13 16.12 -29.80
C SER A 134 -74.22 17.14 -30.93
N ASN A 135 -74.64 16.76 -32.14
CA ASN A 135 -74.91 17.74 -33.19
C ASN A 135 -76.10 17.33 -34.07
N LYS A 136 -77.31 17.48 -33.53
CA LYS A 136 -78.52 17.75 -34.31
C LYS A 136 -79.51 18.56 -33.49
#